data_AF-A0A7K9PDE0-F1
#
_entry.id   AF-A0A7K9PDE0-F1
#
_cell.length_a   1.000
_cell.length_b   1.000
_cell.length_c   1.000
_cell.angle_alpha   90.00
_cell.angle_beta   90.00
_cell.angle_gamma   90.00
#
_symmetry.space_group_name_H-M   'P 1'
#
loop_
_entity.id
_entity.type
_entity.pdbx_description
1 polymer ?
#
loop_
_entity_poly.entity_id
_entity_poly.type
_entity_poly.pdbx_seq_one_letter_code
_entity_poly.pdbx_strand_id
1 'polypeptide(L)'
;MNVSNNCSTTNLELHHHVRLVEFALYSLIFFFGALFNILALWVFFCKMKKWTETRVYVINLVIADFSVICTLPAMVYLLWNKSAQGELCRFIETMYFINMLVSIYIISFISIDRYIAIKHPLKAKAFRSPAKAALLCGILWVLVIMSATVQLRHRHTALCFQTYAPVPAALTLLAIFFIFT
;
A
#
# COMPACT_ATOMS: atom_id res chain seq x y z
N MET A 1 -3.38 -1.22 53.75
CA MET A 1 -3.14 -0.48 52.50
C MET A 1 -3.47 -1.41 51.35
N ASN A 2 -4.59 -1.20 50.65
CA ASN A 2 -5.11 -2.12 49.63
C ASN A 2 -4.87 -1.49 48.25
N VAL A 3 -3.72 -1.78 47.65
CA VAL A 3 -3.32 -1.26 46.33
C VAL A 3 -2.72 -2.41 45.53
N SER A 4 -3.56 -3.18 44.81
CA SER A 4 -3.04 -4.16 43.83
C SER A 4 -4.04 -4.79 42.86
N ASN A 5 -5.32 -4.38 42.75
CA ASN A 5 -6.26 -4.99 41.78
C ASN A 5 -6.61 -4.10 40.57
N ASN A 6 -6.27 -2.82 40.56
CA ASN A 6 -6.63 -1.90 39.47
C ASN A 6 -5.70 -1.96 38.26
N CYS A 7 -4.49 -2.51 38.39
CA CYS A 7 -3.52 -2.56 37.30
C CYS A 7 -3.88 -3.63 36.24
N SER A 8 -4.57 -4.71 36.62
CA SER A 8 -4.94 -5.79 35.69
C SER A 8 -6.27 -5.54 34.97
N THR A 9 -7.25 -4.94 35.66
CA THR A 9 -8.58 -4.60 35.09
C THR A 9 -8.51 -3.46 34.08
N THR A 10 -7.74 -2.39 34.36
CA THR A 10 -7.59 -1.27 33.42
C THR A 10 -6.92 -1.69 32.10
N ASN A 11 -5.93 -2.58 32.15
CA ASN A 11 -5.27 -3.11 30.96
C ASN A 11 -6.18 -4.04 30.14
N LEU A 12 -7.07 -4.81 30.78
CA LEU A 12 -8.02 -5.69 30.10
C LEU A 12 -9.12 -4.91 29.38
N GLU A 13 -9.74 -3.94 30.07
CA GLU A 13 -10.75 -3.05 29.49
C GLU A 13 -10.18 -2.24 28.33
N LEU A 14 -8.98 -1.66 28.52
CA LEU A 14 -8.27 -0.92 27.46
C LEU A 14 -8.00 -1.81 26.24
N HIS A 15 -7.52 -3.04 26.43
CA HIS A 15 -7.22 -3.97 25.34
C HIS A 15 -8.49 -4.39 24.58
N HIS A 16 -9.62 -4.53 25.28
CA HIS A 16 -10.91 -4.82 24.68
C HIS A 16 -11.42 -3.63 23.85
N HIS A 17 -11.35 -2.42 24.39
CA HIS A 17 -11.72 -1.19 23.67
C HIS A 17 -10.87 -0.98 22.42
N VAL A 18 -9.55 -1.19 22.51
CA VAL A 18 -8.65 -1.09 21.34
C VAL A 18 -9.06 -2.07 20.24
N ARG A 19 -9.29 -3.35 20.58
CA ARG A 19 -9.73 -4.35 19.59
C ARG A 19 -11.06 -4.03 18.94
N LEU A 20 -12.01 -3.50 19.70
CA LEU A 20 -13.32 -3.07 19.17
C LEU A 20 -13.16 -1.91 18.20
N VAL A 21 -12.31 -0.94 18.53
CA VAL A 21 -12.01 0.20 17.64
C VAL A 21 -11.30 -0.29 16.37
N GLU A 22 -10.29 -1.15 16.49
CA GLU A 22 -9.60 -1.76 15.34
C GLU A 22 -10.58 -2.54 14.44
N PHE A 23 -11.44 -3.36 15.02
CA PHE A 23 -12.47 -4.10 14.29
C PHE A 23 -13.41 -3.17 13.52
N ALA A 24 -13.90 -2.11 14.17
CA ALA A 24 -14.77 -1.13 13.55
C ALA A 24 -14.06 -0.42 12.39
N LEU A 25 -12.82 0.04 12.61
CA LEU A 25 -12.01 0.71 11.58
C LEU A 25 -11.72 -0.22 10.40
N TYR A 26 -11.24 -1.44 10.62
CA TYR A 26 -10.96 -2.39 9.55
C TYR A 26 -12.22 -2.74 8.75
N SER A 27 -13.37 -2.87 9.42
CA SER A 27 -14.66 -3.13 8.75
C SER A 27 -15.10 -1.94 7.89
N LEU A 28 -14.98 -0.71 8.40
CA LEU A 28 -15.31 0.50 7.66
C LEU A 28 -14.38 0.70 6.47
N ILE A 29 -13.07 0.56 6.68
CA ILE A 29 -12.07 0.68 5.60
C ILE A 29 -12.30 -0.41 4.56
N PHE A 30 -12.63 -1.63 4.95
CA PHE A 30 -12.95 -2.70 4.01
C PHE A 30 -14.16 -2.34 3.15
N PHE A 31 -15.27 -1.94 3.77
CA PHE A 31 -16.51 -1.64 3.06
C PHE A 31 -16.35 -0.44 2.12
N PHE A 32 -15.94 0.71 2.65
CA PHE A 32 -15.79 1.93 1.86
C PHE A 32 -14.63 1.84 0.87
N GLY A 33 -13.52 1.23 1.30
CA GLY A 33 -12.36 1.00 0.44
C GLY A 33 -12.71 0.12 -0.75
N ALA A 34 -13.38 -1.02 -0.54
CA ALA A 34 -13.81 -1.88 -1.63
C ALA A 34 -14.80 -1.15 -2.55
N LEU A 35 -15.79 -0.46 -1.99
CA LEU A 35 -16.78 0.29 -2.74
C LEU A 35 -16.13 1.35 -3.65
N PHE A 36 -15.27 2.21 -3.09
CA PHE A 36 -14.64 3.29 -3.86
C PHE A 36 -13.61 2.78 -4.87
N ASN A 37 -12.83 1.74 -4.53
CA ASN A 37 -11.86 1.17 -5.47
C ASN A 37 -12.54 0.42 -6.63
N ILE A 38 -13.61 -0.34 -6.38
CA ILE A 38 -14.40 -0.99 -7.43
C ILE A 38 -15.07 0.08 -8.32
N LEU A 39 -15.64 1.12 -7.72
CA LEU A 39 -16.24 2.22 -8.48
C LEU A 39 -15.20 2.95 -9.34
N ALA A 40 -13.99 3.17 -8.79
CA ALA A 40 -12.88 3.75 -9.55
C ALA A 40 -12.54 2.88 -10.76
N LEU A 41 -12.33 1.57 -10.57
CA LEU A 41 -12.10 0.63 -11.68
C LEU A 41 -13.21 0.72 -12.72
N TRP A 42 -14.48 0.66 -12.29
CA TRP A 42 -15.63 0.75 -13.19
C TRP A 42 -15.61 2.04 -14.03
N VAL A 43 -15.36 3.20 -13.41
CA VAL A 43 -15.26 4.48 -14.12
C VAL A 43 -14.09 4.46 -15.12
N PHE A 44 -12.92 3.99 -14.70
CA PHE A 44 -11.75 3.96 -15.58
C PHE A 44 -11.90 2.99 -16.75
N PHE A 45 -12.52 1.83 -16.55
CA PHE A 45 -12.74 0.84 -17.59
C PHE A 45 -13.91 1.19 -18.51
N CYS A 46 -15.05 1.61 -17.96
CA CYS A 46 -16.29 1.75 -18.72
C CYS A 46 -16.57 3.19 -19.21
N LYS A 47 -16.10 4.23 -18.50
CA LYS A 47 -16.41 5.63 -18.87
C LYS A 47 -15.28 6.32 -19.64
N MET A 48 -14.03 5.92 -19.43
CA MET A 48 -12.90 6.54 -20.13
C MET A 48 -12.56 5.80 -21.43
N LYS A 49 -12.88 6.40 -22.58
CA LYS A 49 -12.58 5.84 -23.90
C LYS A 49 -11.10 5.92 -24.31
N LYS A 50 -10.34 6.89 -23.78
CA LYS A 50 -8.92 7.07 -24.11
C LYS A 50 -8.02 6.38 -23.08
N TRP A 51 -6.97 5.71 -23.55
CA TRP A 51 -5.89 5.20 -22.70
C TRP A 51 -4.84 6.29 -22.53
N THR A 52 -4.70 6.79 -21.31
CA THR A 52 -3.75 7.85 -20.93
C THR A 52 -2.76 7.32 -19.88
N GLU A 53 -1.64 8.01 -19.70
CA GLU A 53 -0.63 7.66 -18.69
C GLU A 53 -1.24 7.64 -17.28
N THR A 54 -2.03 8.69 -16.97
CA THR A 54 -2.75 8.80 -15.71
C THR A 54 -3.66 7.60 -15.46
N ARG A 55 -4.33 7.09 -16.51
CA ARG A 55 -5.17 5.88 -16.37
C ARG A 55 -4.33 4.66 -16.00
N VAL A 56 -3.14 4.50 -16.60
CA VAL A 56 -2.23 3.40 -16.26
C VAL A 56 -1.80 3.49 -14.79
N TYR A 57 -1.35 4.67 -14.36
CA TYR A 57 -0.94 4.91 -12.98
C TYR A 57 -2.08 4.62 -11.99
N VAL A 58 -3.27 5.15 -12.24
CA VAL A 58 -4.40 4.97 -11.33
C VAL A 58 -4.90 3.52 -11.29
N ILE A 59 -4.89 2.78 -12.41
CA ILE A 59 -5.21 1.34 -12.38
C ILE A 59 -4.22 0.59 -11.49
N ASN A 60 -2.92 0.87 -11.58
CA ASN A 60 -1.91 0.23 -10.72
C ASN A 60 -2.10 0.60 -9.24
N LEU A 61 -2.46 1.86 -8.94
CA LEU A 61 -2.80 2.29 -7.58
C LEU A 61 -3.98 1.50 -7.02
N VAL A 62 -5.08 1.42 -7.78
CA VAL A 62 -6.28 0.72 -7.33
C VAL A 62 -6.05 -0.78 -7.15
N ILE A 63 -5.22 -1.41 -7.99
CA ILE A 63 -4.81 -2.81 -7.81
C ILE A 63 -4.07 -2.99 -6.47
N ALA A 64 -3.15 -2.08 -6.14
CA ALA A 64 -2.40 -2.14 -4.89
C ALA A 64 -3.32 -1.92 -3.67
N ASP A 65 -4.19 -0.92 -3.72
CA ASP A 65 -5.15 -0.62 -2.63
C ASP A 65 -6.12 -1.77 -2.41
N PHE A 66 -6.68 -2.33 -3.49
CA PHE A 66 -7.58 -3.47 -3.41
C PHE A 66 -6.90 -4.71 -2.81
N SER A 67 -5.62 -4.91 -3.12
CA SER A 67 -4.84 -6.03 -2.56
C SER A 67 -4.76 -5.95 -1.04
N VAL A 68 -4.50 -4.76 -0.47
CA VAL A 68 -4.49 -4.54 0.98
C VAL A 68 -5.89 -4.61 1.59
N ILE A 69 -6.90 -4.03 0.94
CA ILE A 69 -8.28 -4.09 1.43
C ILE A 69 -8.72 -5.56 1.60
N CYS A 70 -8.38 -6.43 0.66
CA CYS A 70 -8.65 -7.87 0.76
C CYS A 70 -7.99 -8.56 1.96
N THR A 71 -6.94 -7.97 2.55
CA THR A 71 -6.27 -8.51 3.74
C THR A 71 -6.91 -8.10 5.06
N LEU A 72 -7.78 -7.08 5.07
CA LEU A 72 -8.43 -6.58 6.29
C LEU A 72 -9.31 -7.61 7.01
N PRO A 73 -10.09 -8.48 6.33
CA PRO A 73 -10.82 -9.56 6.99
C PRO A 73 -9.89 -10.55 7.70
N ALA A 74 -8.71 -10.83 7.12
CA ALA A 74 -7.71 -11.67 7.75
C ALA A 74 -7.09 -11.00 8.99
N MET A 75 -6.93 -9.67 8.98
CA MET A 75 -6.52 -8.91 10.18
C MET A 75 -7.53 -9.03 11.31
N VAL A 76 -8.82 -8.91 11.00
CA VAL A 76 -9.90 -9.11 11.98
C VAL A 76 -9.85 -10.52 12.59
N TYR A 77 -9.60 -11.54 11.77
CA TYR A 77 -9.42 -12.91 12.26
C TYR A 77 -8.22 -13.06 13.21
N LEU A 78 -7.08 -12.42 12.90
CA LEU A 78 -5.89 -12.43 13.73
C LEU A 78 -6.05 -11.72 15.08
N LEU A 79 -6.96 -10.75 15.19
CA LEU A 79 -7.28 -10.10 16.48
C LEU A 79 -7.81 -11.13 17.50
N TRP A 80 -8.63 -12.10 17.06
CA TRP A 80 -9.23 -13.12 17.93
C TRP A 80 -8.44 -14.43 17.98
N ASN A 81 -7.73 -14.81 16.92
CA ASN A 81 -6.99 -16.06 16.88
C ASN A 81 -5.47 -15.86 16.79
N LYS A 82 -4.81 -15.82 17.96
CA LYS A 82 -3.35 -15.70 18.07
C LYS A 82 -2.58 -16.90 17.48
N SER A 83 -3.22 -18.07 17.36
CA SER A 83 -2.56 -19.28 16.83
C SER A 83 -2.27 -19.20 15.31
N ALA A 84 -2.88 -18.25 14.60
CA ALA A 84 -2.72 -18.08 13.15
C ALA A 84 -1.70 -16.99 12.76
N GLN A 85 -0.97 -16.42 13.74
CA GLN A 85 -0.11 -15.25 13.54
C GLN A 85 1.15 -15.49 12.71
N GLY A 86 1.60 -16.72 12.45
CA GLY A 86 2.88 -16.94 11.75
C GLY A 86 2.86 -16.44 10.30
N GLU A 87 2.17 -17.18 9.42
CA GLU A 87 2.23 -16.92 7.98
C GLU A 87 1.25 -15.85 7.50
N LEU A 88 0.06 -15.78 8.09
CA LEU A 88 -0.94 -14.77 7.75
C LEU A 88 -0.44 -13.37 8.08
N CYS A 89 0.16 -13.18 9.26
CA CYS A 89 0.72 -11.87 9.60
C CYS A 89 1.82 -11.46 8.63
N ARG A 90 2.74 -12.38 8.30
CA ARG A 90 3.81 -12.14 7.34
C ARG A 90 3.27 -11.74 5.97
N PHE A 91 2.24 -12.45 5.50
CA PHE A 91 1.57 -12.14 4.23
C PHE A 91 0.95 -10.74 4.26
N ILE A 92 0.20 -10.43 5.32
CA ILE A 92 -0.51 -9.17 5.41
C ILE A 92 0.47 -7.99 5.53
N GLU A 93 1.49 -8.11 6.37
CA GLU A 93 2.54 -7.10 6.49
C GLU A 93 3.26 -6.86 5.16
N THR A 94 3.52 -7.93 4.40
CA THR A 94 4.09 -7.83 3.05
C THR A 94 3.16 -7.05 2.12
N MET A 95 1.86 -7.33 2.13
CA MET A 95 0.88 -6.61 1.31
C MET A 95 0.80 -5.13 1.68
N TYR A 96 0.80 -4.79 2.99
CA TYR A 96 0.85 -3.40 3.44
C TYR A 96 2.12 -2.68 2.95
N PHE A 97 3.28 -3.32 3.07
CA PHE A 97 4.54 -2.76 2.61
C PHE A 97 4.52 -2.50 1.09
N ILE A 98 4.05 -3.47 0.31
CA ILE A 98 3.94 -3.35 -1.14
C ILE A 98 2.99 -2.20 -1.50
N ASN A 99 1.80 -2.13 -0.89
CA ASN A 99 0.85 -1.06 -1.18
C ASN A 99 1.41 0.31 -0.82
N MET A 100 2.06 0.44 0.33
CA MET A 100 2.67 1.69 0.78
C MET A 100 3.69 2.19 -0.25
N LEU A 101 4.62 1.33 -0.68
CA LEU A 101 5.62 1.72 -1.68
C LEU A 101 4.96 2.05 -3.02
N VAL A 102 4.17 1.13 -3.59
CA VAL A 102 3.54 1.33 -4.90
C VAL A 102 2.72 2.63 -4.90
N SER A 103 1.90 2.86 -3.88
CA SER A 103 1.06 4.05 -3.78
C SER A 103 1.87 5.34 -3.77
N ILE A 104 2.92 5.43 -2.96
CA ILE A 104 3.77 6.63 -2.88
C ILE A 104 4.44 6.92 -4.22
N TYR A 105 5.02 5.91 -4.88
CA TYR A 105 5.67 6.12 -6.18
C TYR A 105 4.68 6.47 -7.29
N ILE A 106 3.52 5.81 -7.33
CA ILE A 106 2.50 6.08 -8.33
C ILE A 106 1.94 7.51 -8.18
N ILE A 107 1.64 7.95 -6.95
CA ILE A 107 1.20 9.33 -6.68
C ILE A 107 2.29 10.33 -7.08
N SER A 108 3.55 9.99 -6.82
CA SER A 108 4.70 10.81 -7.24
C SER A 108 4.78 10.91 -8.77
N PHE A 109 4.66 9.81 -9.49
CA PHE A 109 4.65 9.80 -10.96
C PHE A 109 3.49 10.62 -11.53
N ILE A 110 2.29 10.51 -10.96
CA ILE A 110 1.13 11.32 -11.36
C ILE A 110 1.42 12.82 -11.14
N SER A 111 2.00 13.17 -9.99
CA SER A 111 2.32 14.55 -9.63
C SER A 111 3.35 15.15 -10.59
N ILE A 112 4.39 14.38 -10.91
CA ILE A 112 5.44 14.82 -11.85
C ILE A 112 4.89 14.92 -13.28
N ASP A 113 4.10 13.94 -13.73
CA ASP A 113 3.43 13.98 -15.04
C ASP A 113 2.58 15.25 -15.20
N ARG A 114 1.80 15.61 -14.17
CA ARG A 114 1.01 16.85 -14.16
C ARG A 114 1.91 18.09 -14.16
N TYR A 115 2.98 18.09 -13.37
CA TYR A 115 3.92 19.20 -13.33
C TYR A 115 4.59 19.45 -14.70
N ILE A 116 5.07 18.40 -15.37
CA ILE A 116 5.68 18.50 -16.71
C ILE A 116 4.65 18.98 -17.74
N ALA A 117 3.40 18.49 -17.67
CA ALA A 117 2.34 18.91 -18.58
C ALA A 117 2.02 20.41 -18.48
N ILE A 118 2.03 20.96 -17.26
CA ILE A 118 1.72 22.36 -16.99
C ILE A 118 2.91 23.25 -17.33
N LYS A 119 4.12 22.91 -16.86
CA LYS A 119 5.29 23.78 -16.97
C LYS A 119 6.04 23.65 -18.30
N HIS A 120 6.02 22.47 -18.91
CA HIS A 120 6.81 22.14 -20.10
C HIS A 120 5.97 21.40 -21.17
N PRO A 121 4.94 22.04 -21.75
CA PRO A 121 3.99 21.38 -22.65
C PRO A 121 4.62 20.77 -23.90
N LEU A 122 5.67 21.39 -24.46
CA LEU A 122 6.42 20.83 -25.60
C LEU A 122 7.18 19.55 -25.23
N LYS A 123 7.80 19.50 -24.05
CA LYS A 123 8.43 18.29 -23.52
C LYS A 123 7.37 17.23 -23.19
N ALA A 124 6.26 17.64 -22.58
CA ALA A 124 5.16 16.75 -22.23
C ALA A 124 4.65 15.97 -23.46
N LYS A 125 4.49 16.62 -24.62
CA LYS A 125 4.05 15.95 -25.86
C LYS A 125 5.02 14.86 -26.34
N ALA A 126 6.33 14.99 -26.11
CA ALA A 126 7.33 14.01 -26.50
C ALA A 126 7.53 12.90 -25.46
N PHE A 127 7.39 13.22 -24.18
CA PHE A 127 7.67 12.30 -23.07
C PHE A 127 6.46 11.47 -22.64
N ARG A 128 5.23 12.00 -22.72
CA ARG A 128 4.01 11.33 -22.29
C ARG A 128 3.62 10.23 -23.28
N SER A 129 3.69 8.98 -22.81
CA SER A 129 3.15 7.83 -23.53
C SER A 129 2.63 6.79 -22.53
N PRO A 130 1.42 6.23 -22.75
CA PRO A 130 0.86 5.20 -21.87
C PRO A 130 1.73 3.93 -21.83
N ALA A 131 2.47 3.63 -22.91
CA ALA A 131 3.41 2.51 -22.94
C ALA A 131 4.61 2.74 -21.99
N LYS A 132 5.15 3.97 -21.95
CA LYS A 132 6.22 4.33 -21.00
C LYS A 132 5.71 4.28 -19.56
N ALA A 133 4.50 4.77 -19.32
CA ALA A 133 3.86 4.68 -18.01
C ALA A 133 3.69 3.22 -17.55
N ALA A 134 3.26 2.32 -18.45
CA ALA A 134 3.14 0.89 -18.17
C ALA A 134 4.49 0.23 -17.87
N LEU A 135 5.54 0.57 -18.64
CA LEU A 135 6.90 0.10 -18.38
C LEU A 135 7.40 0.55 -16.99
N LEU A 136 7.22 1.83 -16.65
CA LEU A 136 7.60 2.36 -15.34
C LEU A 136 6.86 1.66 -14.19
N CYS A 137 5.55 1.41 -14.35
CA CYS A 137 4.78 0.64 -13.37
C CYS A 137 5.30 -0.79 -13.25
N GLY A 138 5.61 -1.46 -14.36
CA GLY A 138 6.16 -2.82 -14.36
C GLY A 138 7.49 -2.91 -13.62
N ILE A 139 8.42 -1.98 -13.89
CA ILE A 139 9.71 -1.89 -13.18
C ILE A 139 9.48 -1.63 -11.69
N LEU A 140 8.58 -0.72 -11.35
CA LEU A 140 8.22 -0.41 -9.97
C LEU A 140 7.72 -1.67 -9.23
N TRP A 141 6.79 -2.43 -9.81
CA TRP A 141 6.29 -3.66 -9.22
C TRP A 141 7.40 -4.68 -8.96
N VAL A 142 8.28 -4.91 -9.94
CA VAL A 142 9.41 -5.83 -9.78
C VAL A 142 10.30 -5.38 -8.62
N LEU A 143 10.66 -4.10 -8.55
CA LEU A 143 11.51 -3.57 -7.48
C LEU A 143 10.86 -3.66 -6.10
N VAL A 144 9.57 -3.34 -6.01
CA VAL A 144 8.82 -3.44 -4.76
C VAL A 144 8.72 -4.91 -4.31
N ILE A 145 8.39 -5.84 -5.20
CA ILE A 145 8.34 -7.28 -4.89
C ILE A 145 9.72 -7.78 -4.47
N MET A 146 10.78 -7.41 -5.17
CA MET A 146 12.15 -7.76 -4.78
C MET A 146 12.48 -7.23 -3.38
N SER A 147 12.17 -5.96 -3.09
CA SER A 147 12.39 -5.38 -1.75
C SER A 147 11.56 -6.07 -0.65
N ALA A 148 10.34 -6.48 -0.97
CA ALA A 148 9.48 -7.25 -0.08
C ALA A 148 10.08 -8.63 0.22
N THR A 149 10.56 -9.35 -0.80
CA THR A 149 11.20 -10.66 -0.61
C THR A 149 12.50 -10.58 0.19
N VAL A 150 13.32 -9.55 -0.03
CA VAL A 150 14.54 -9.31 0.75
C VAL A 150 14.20 -9.06 2.22
N GLN A 151 13.19 -8.24 2.50
CA GLN A 151 12.71 -8.01 3.87
C GLN A 151 12.22 -9.29 4.53
N LEU A 152 11.49 -10.13 3.80
CA LEU A 152 11.03 -11.43 4.31
C LEU A 152 12.19 -12.36 4.66
N ARG A 153 13.30 -12.32 3.91
CA ARG A 153 14.51 -13.11 4.19
C ARG A 153 15.32 -12.58 5.37
N HIS A 154 15.36 -11.27 5.56
CA HIS A 154 16.19 -10.62 6.58
C HIS A 154 15.50 -10.49 7.96
N ARG A 155 14.26 -10.98 8.08
CA ARG A 155 13.47 -10.98 9.32
C ARG A 155 14.03 -11.99 10.32
N HIS A 156 14.56 -11.48 11.44
CA HIS A 156 15.09 -12.29 12.56
C HIS A 156 14.12 -12.43 13.76
N THR A 157 12.96 -11.78 13.76
CA THR A 157 12.07 -11.71 14.94
C THR A 157 10.68 -12.27 14.69
N ALA A 158 10.13 -12.96 15.70
CA ALA A 158 8.79 -13.56 15.73
C ALA A 158 7.65 -12.55 15.96
N LEU A 159 7.95 -11.24 15.99
CA LEU A 159 6.95 -10.20 16.22
C LEU A 159 6.46 -9.59 14.90
N CYS A 160 5.14 -9.64 14.71
CA CYS A 160 4.41 -8.91 13.69
C CYS A 160 4.62 -7.39 13.78
N PHE A 161 4.70 -6.71 12.64
CA PHE A 161 4.74 -5.24 12.55
C PHE A 161 5.96 -4.52 13.15
N GLN A 162 6.97 -5.23 13.64
CA GLN A 162 8.22 -4.61 14.09
C GLN A 162 9.21 -4.54 12.91
N THR A 163 9.26 -3.41 12.20
CA THR A 163 10.22 -3.17 11.10
C THR A 163 11.44 -2.38 11.57
N TYR A 164 12.65 -2.91 11.34
CA TYR A 164 13.87 -2.11 11.26
C TYR A 164 14.60 -2.45 9.95
N ALA A 165 14.53 -1.52 8.99
CA ALA A 165 15.70 -0.93 8.33
C ALA A 165 15.22 0.01 7.19
N PRO A 166 15.83 1.19 7.06
CA PRO A 166 15.43 2.23 6.13
C PRO A 166 16.06 2.03 4.74
N VAL A 167 15.30 2.34 3.69
CA VAL A 167 15.73 3.24 2.60
C VAL A 167 17.09 2.90 1.93
N PRO A 168 17.11 1.92 1.00
CA PRO A 168 17.95 2.07 -0.21
C PRO A 168 17.14 1.99 -1.52
N ALA A 169 15.94 1.42 -1.49
CA ALA A 169 15.08 1.24 -2.68
C ALA A 169 14.51 2.58 -3.19
N ALA A 170 14.23 3.52 -2.29
CA ALA A 170 13.73 4.85 -2.64
C ALA A 170 14.77 5.75 -3.32
N LEU A 171 16.03 5.64 -2.88
CA LEU A 171 17.15 6.33 -3.50
C LEU A 171 17.48 5.77 -4.89
N THR A 172 17.35 4.46 -5.09
CA THR A 172 17.63 3.81 -6.39
C THR A 172 16.55 4.06 -7.44
N LEU A 173 15.26 4.17 -7.05
CA LEU A 173 14.17 4.52 -7.98
C LEU A 173 14.15 6.00 -8.36
N LEU A 174 14.44 6.90 -7.42
CA LEU A 174 14.61 8.33 -7.73
C LEU A 174 15.70 8.54 -8.78
N ALA A 175 16.79 7.77 -8.74
CA ALA A 175 17.85 7.82 -9.73
C ALA A 175 17.39 7.36 -11.14
N ILE A 176 16.53 6.36 -11.25
CA ILE A 176 15.99 5.89 -12.54
C ILE A 176 15.11 6.96 -13.20
N PHE A 177 14.36 7.74 -12.41
CA PHE A 177 13.53 8.85 -12.92
C PHE A 177 14.37 9.97 -13.56
N PHE A 178 15.57 10.23 -13.05
CA PHE A 178 16.53 11.18 -13.63
C PHE A 178 17.22 10.65 -14.89
N ILE A 179 17.36 9.33 -15.07
CA ILE A 179 17.99 8.74 -16.28
C ILE A 179 17.11 8.87 -17.53
N PHE A 180 15.79 9.01 -17.35
CA PHE A 180 14.82 9.16 -18.45
C PHE A 180 14.31 10.60 -18.66
N THR A 181 14.91 11.60 -18.01
CA THR A 181 14.70 13.05 -18.24
C THR A 181 15.92 13.66 -18.89
#